data_AF-A0A2X4U750-F1
#
_entry.id   AF-A0A2X4U750-F1
#
_cell.length_a   1.000
_cell.length_b   1.000
_cell.length_c   1.000
_cell.angle_alpha   90.00
_cell.angle_beta   90.00
_cell.angle_gamma   90.00
#
_symmetry.space_group_name_H-M   'P 1'
#
loop_
_entity.id
_entity.type
_entity.pdbx_description
1 polymer ?
#
loop_
_entity_poly.entity_id
_entity_poly.type
_entity_poly.pdbx_seq_one_letter_code
_entity_poly.pdbx_strand_id
1 'polypeptide(L)' 'MTNPLLTSWALPPFSSIRPEDIVPAVNAALDDCRAAVERVVAQPGRLPGKTCVSR' A
#
# COMPACT_ATOMS: atom_id res chain seq x y z
N MET A 1 -9.66 -3.64 16.26
CA MET A 1 -9.59 -2.18 16.50
C MET A 1 -9.08 -1.55 15.22
N THR A 2 -9.87 -0.69 14.58
CA THR A 2 -9.49 -0.06 13.32
C THR A 2 -8.68 1.19 13.62
N ASN A 3 -7.45 1.28 13.10
CA ASN A 3 -6.61 2.45 13.26
C ASN A 3 -7.22 3.63 12.48
N PRO A 4 -7.46 4.80 13.09
CA PRO A 4 -8.09 5.94 12.43
C PRO A 4 -7.27 6.45 11.23
N LEU A 5 -5.94 6.24 11.23
CA LEU A 5 -5.01 6.64 10.17
C LEU A 5 -5.07 5.74 8.93
N LEU A 6 -5.60 4.51 9.08
CA LEU A 6 -5.74 3.54 7.99
C LEU A 6 -7.14 3.59 7.35
N THR A 7 -7.99 4.53 7.78
CA THR A 7 -9.35 4.70 7.26
C THR A 7 -9.39 5.91 6.33
N SER A 8 -10.17 5.82 5.26
CA SER A 8 -10.35 6.95 4.34
C SER A 8 -11.35 7.95 4.91
N TRP A 9 -10.96 9.23 4.99
CA TRP A 9 -11.80 10.34 5.44
C TRP A 9 -11.68 11.50 4.46
N ALA A 10 -12.74 12.29 4.29
CA ALA A 10 -12.64 13.57 3.60
C ALA A 10 -11.88 14.61 4.45
N LEU A 11 -12.10 14.59 5.76
CA LEU A 11 -11.35 15.35 6.76
C LEU A 11 -10.94 14.41 7.89
N PRO A 12 -9.65 14.21 8.17
CA PRO A 12 -9.21 13.32 9.23
C PRO A 12 -9.68 13.79 10.62
N PRO A 13 -10.08 12.86 11.51
CA PRO A 13 -10.45 13.19 12.88
C PRO A 13 -9.18 13.44 13.71
N PHE A 14 -8.52 14.59 13.51
CA PHE A 14 -7.25 14.92 14.15
C PHE A 14 -7.31 14.82 15.68
N SER A 15 -8.45 15.16 16.29
CA SER A 15 -8.65 15.08 17.73
C SER A 15 -8.69 13.66 18.30
N SER A 16 -8.95 12.65 17.45
CA SER A 16 -9.03 11.24 17.86
C SER A 16 -7.75 10.46 17.57
N ILE A 17 -6.80 11.06 16.83
CA ILE A 17 -5.50 10.45 16.54
C ILE A 17 -4.62 10.61 17.77
N ARG A 18 -4.10 9.50 18.29
CA ARG A 18 -3.17 9.52 19.42
C ARG A 18 -1.78 9.07 19.00
N PRO A 19 -0.71 9.42 19.74
CA PRO A 19 0.65 8.99 19.41
C PRO A 19 0.81 7.48 19.27
N GLU A 20 0.04 6.69 20.04
CA GLU A 20 0.11 5.23 20.01
C GLU A 20 -0.40 4.62 18.70
N ASP A 21 -1.23 5.36 17.96
CA ASP A 21 -1.80 4.92 16.70
C ASP A 21 -0.81 5.10 15.53
N ILE A 22 0.25 5.91 15.70
CA ILE A 22 1.18 6.30 14.63
C ILE A 22 2.05 5.13 14.17
N VAL A 23 2.79 4.50 15.09
CA VAL A 23 3.69 3.38 14.77
C VAL A 23 2.97 2.22 14.06
N PRO A 24 1.82 1.71 14.57
CA PRO A 24 1.12 0.63 13.88
C PRO A 24 0.58 1.05 12.51
N ALA A 25 0.15 2.31 12.33
CA ALA A 25 -0.32 2.80 11.03
C ALA A 25 0.81 2.85 10.00
N VAL A 26 1.99 3.35 10.39
CA VAL A 26 3.15 3.45 9.48
C VAL A 26 3.62 2.07 9.07
N ASN A 27 3.71 1.13 10.01
CA ASN A 27 4.11 -0.24 9.69
C ASN A 27 3.14 -0.90 8.71
N ALA A 28 1.82 -0.78 8.94
CA ALA A 28 0.81 -1.32 8.02
C ALA A 28 0.93 -0.70 6.61
N ALA A 29 1.09 0.62 6.52
CA ALA A 29 1.26 1.30 5.24
C ALA A 29 2.51 0.84 4.49
N LEU A 30 3.62 0.58 5.20
CA LEU A 30 4.85 0.07 4.60
C LEU A 30 4.69 -1.36 4.09
N ASP A 31 4.00 -2.21 4.84
CA ASP A 31 3.73 -3.59 4.42
C ASP A 31 2.81 -3.64 3.19
N ASP A 32 1.77 -2.80 3.17
CA ASP A 32 0.90 -2.63 1.99
C ASP A 32 1.69 -2.17 0.76
N CYS A 33 2.62 -1.20 0.94
CA CYS A 33 3.50 -0.75 -0.14
C CYS A 33 4.39 -1.88 -0.68
N ARG A 34 4.99 -2.68 0.21
CA ARG A 34 5.82 -3.83 -0.21
C ARG A 34 5.00 -4.85 -0.99
N ALA A 35 3.83 -5.21 -0.48
CA ALA A 35 2.92 -6.13 -1.16
C ALA A 35 2.50 -5.59 -2.55
N ALA A 36 2.23 -4.29 -2.65
CA ALA A 36 1.91 -3.66 -3.93
C ALA A 36 3.09 -3.75 -4.93
N VAL A 37 4.32 -3.48 -4.48
CA VAL A 37 5.52 -3.62 -5.31
C VAL A 37 5.71 -5.06 -5.76
N GLU A 38 5.61 -6.04 -4.85
CA GLU A 38 5.69 -7.46 -5.18
C GLU A 38 4.65 -7.86 -6.23
N ARG A 39 3.41 -7.38 -6.09
CA ARG A 39 2.34 -7.61 -7.08
C ARG A 39 2.65 -7.00 -8.44
N VAL A 40 3.28 -5.83 -8.50
CA VAL A 40 3.66 -5.18 -9.77
C VAL A 40 4.84 -5.88 -10.41
N VAL A 41 5.83 -6.28 -9.62
CA VAL A 41 7.02 -7.01 -10.13
C VAL A 41 6.66 -8.42 -10.60
N ALA A 42 5.72 -9.09 -9.92
CA ALA A 42 5.22 -10.40 -10.33
C ALA A 42 4.33 -10.36 -11.58
N GLN A 43 3.87 -9.18 -12.02
CA GLN A 43 3.13 -9.07 -13.27
C GLN A 43 4.09 -9.27 -14.46
N PRO A 44 3.86 -10.27 -15.32
CA PRO A 44 4.63 -10.41 -16.55
C PRO A 44 4.41 -9.16 -17.39
N GLY A 45 5.48 -8.39 -17.59
CA GLY A 45 5.38 -7.07 -18.21
C GLY A 45 4.79 -7.16 -19.61
N ARG A 46 3.67 -6.47 -19.85
CA ARG A 46 3.43 -5.89 -21.18
C ARG A 46 4.42 -4.74 -21.35
N LEU A 47 5.66 -5.10 -21.65
CA LEU A 47 6.64 -4.16 -22.17
C LEU A 47 6.24 -3.89 -23.62
N PRO A 48 5.84 -2.66 -24.00
CA PRO A 48 5.66 -2.34 -25.41
C PRO A 48 7.01 -2.49 -26.12
N GLY A 49 7.16 -3.59 -26.87
CA GLY A 49 8.36 -3.87 -27.66
C GLY A 49 9.11 -5.16 -27.34
N LYS A 50 8.64 -6.01 -26.41
CA LYS A 50 9.23 -7.36 -26.22
C LYS A 50 8.16 -8.43 -26.31
N THR A 51 7.76 -8.75 -27.54
CA THR A 51 7.16 -10.05 -27.84
C THR A 51 8.21 -11.11 -27.52
N CYS A 52 8.16 -11.66 -26.31
CA CYS A 52 8.84 -12.91 -26.03
C CYS A 52 8.18 -13.96 -26.94
N VAL A 53 8.89 -14.35 -27.99
CA VAL A 53 8.45 -15.37 -28.93
C VAL A 53 8.26 -16.65 -28.14
N SER A 54 7.03 -17.16 -28.13
CA SER A 54 6.70 -18.48 -27.61
C SER A 54 7.40 -19.51 -28.49
N ARG A 55 8.27 -20.34 -27.90
CA ARG A 55 8.63 -21.64 -28.45
C ARG A 55 8.49 -22.68 -27.34
#